data_AF-A0A081RUE1-F1
#
_entry.id   AF-A0A081RUE1-F1
#
_cell.length_a   1.000
_cell.length_b   1.000
_cell.length_c   1.000
_cell.angle_alpha   90.00
_cell.angle_beta   90.00
_cell.angle_gamma   90.00
#
_symmetry.space_group_name_H-M   'P 1'
#
loop_
_entity.id
_entity.type
_entity.pdbx_description
1 polymer ?
#
loop_
_entity_poly.entity_id
_entity_poly.type
_entity_poly.pdbx_seq_one_letter_code
_entity_poly.pdbx_strand_id
1 'polypeptide(L)'
;MYYIIGYENVIEFVNKTTGLHGTSLNYYNEFIKKHSVFNKIPDSNIPLITSYEGALPYCYDHLFALKDKYANNSSKISSMLINNVFYEWLYTLSKYDKIYELMNRIIKIVIINKLSSYTNGTTQKTIGLASMDFKDEFDYQDFVELMFHQLTHMILFIDDIANMHMNENTKKIHVEVEGVKSVFGNNMFPVYLLFHSYIVGVEILSFRSQLFGLNASAKYHGSTDRIVRLCKKMSSVIKENIDMFSERSREIFEESLNLLNLFESYEEIK
;
A
#
# COMPACT_ATOMS: atom_id res chain seq x y z
N MET A 1 -9.85 9.07 3.85
CA MET A 1 -9.50 9.98 2.74
C MET A 1 -8.02 9.75 2.46
N TYR A 2 -7.53 9.95 1.24
CA TYR A 2 -6.09 10.00 1.02
C TYR A 2 -5.64 11.42 1.34
N TYR A 3 -4.88 11.61 2.40
CA TYR A 3 -4.78 12.91 3.08
C TYR A 3 -3.82 13.87 2.42
N ILE A 4 -2.71 13.36 1.90
CA ILE A 4 -1.68 14.17 1.28
C ILE A 4 -2.26 14.83 0.02
N ILE A 5 -2.73 14.00 -0.90
CA ILE A 5 -3.21 14.47 -2.21
C ILE A 5 -4.68 14.93 -2.16
N GLY A 6 -5.46 14.47 -1.18
CA GLY A 6 -6.91 14.71 -1.10
C GLY A 6 -7.71 13.74 -1.99
N TYR A 7 -8.86 13.26 -1.49
CA TYR A 7 -9.65 12.24 -2.20
C TYR A 7 -10.10 12.64 -3.60
N GLU A 8 -10.61 13.86 -3.78
CA GLU A 8 -11.12 14.29 -5.09
C GLU A 8 -10.00 14.33 -6.13
N ASN A 9 -8.83 14.85 -5.74
CA ASN A 9 -7.63 14.83 -6.59
C ASN A 9 -7.17 13.40 -6.87
N VAL A 10 -7.23 12.50 -5.88
CA VAL A 10 -6.92 11.07 -6.08
C VAL A 10 -7.83 10.45 -7.13
N ILE A 11 -9.14 10.63 -7.00
CA ILE A 11 -10.09 10.08 -7.95
C ILE A 11 -9.90 10.72 -9.33
N GLU A 12 -9.74 12.04 -9.41
CA GLU A 12 -9.52 12.75 -10.67
C GLU A 12 -8.26 12.25 -11.39
N PHE A 13 -7.13 12.14 -10.69
CA PHE A 13 -5.90 11.67 -11.33
C PHE A 13 -6.03 10.19 -11.70
N VAL A 14 -6.53 9.33 -10.80
CA VAL A 14 -6.73 7.91 -11.10
C VAL A 14 -7.61 7.78 -12.34
N ASN A 15 -8.67 8.58 -12.43
CA ASN A 15 -9.55 8.63 -13.58
C ASN A 15 -8.80 9.00 -14.86
N LYS A 16 -8.05 10.10 -14.82
CA LYS A 16 -7.28 10.60 -15.94
C LYS A 16 -6.24 9.59 -16.42
N THR A 17 -5.48 8.98 -15.52
CA THR A 17 -4.40 8.03 -15.82
C THR A 17 -4.94 6.73 -16.40
N THR A 18 -6.07 6.26 -15.87
CA THR A 18 -6.66 4.98 -16.26
C THR A 18 -7.65 5.11 -17.42
N GLY A 19 -7.89 6.33 -17.91
CA GLY A 19 -8.85 6.61 -19.00
C GLY A 19 -10.32 6.53 -18.57
N LEU A 20 -10.60 6.55 -17.27
CA LEU A 20 -11.96 6.52 -16.73
C LEU A 20 -12.61 7.90 -16.84
N HIS A 21 -13.24 8.22 -17.97
CA HIS A 21 -14.23 9.30 -18.03
C HIS A 21 -15.57 8.75 -17.51
N GLY A 22 -15.86 8.91 -16.20
CA GLY A 22 -17.09 8.43 -15.55
C GLY A 22 -16.95 7.09 -14.80
N THR A 23 -18.05 6.33 -14.67
CA THR A 23 -18.16 5.11 -13.81
C THR A 23 -17.79 3.78 -14.50
N SER A 24 -17.30 3.80 -15.74
CA SER A 24 -17.12 2.56 -16.52
C SER A 24 -15.89 1.76 -16.08
N LEU A 25 -16.07 0.68 -15.32
CA LEU A 25 -14.99 -0.25 -14.89
C LEU A 25 -14.11 -0.78 -16.04
N ASN A 26 -14.59 -0.76 -17.28
CA ASN A 26 -13.90 -1.32 -18.43
C ASN A 26 -12.54 -0.65 -18.70
N TYR A 27 -12.41 0.66 -18.50
CA TYR A 27 -11.13 1.35 -18.77
C TYR A 27 -10.05 1.00 -17.73
N TYR A 28 -10.44 0.84 -16.46
CA TYR A 28 -9.51 0.41 -15.43
C TYR A 28 -8.98 -1.01 -15.69
N ASN A 29 -9.86 -1.88 -16.20
CA ASN A 29 -9.46 -3.23 -16.56
C ASN A 29 -8.43 -3.24 -17.70
N GLU A 30 -8.59 -2.39 -18.71
CA GLU A 30 -7.59 -2.24 -19.77
C GLU A 30 -6.28 -1.64 -19.25
N PHE A 31 -6.35 -0.67 -18.33
CA PHE A 31 -5.18 -0.15 -17.64
C PHE A 31 -4.41 -1.25 -16.88
N ILE A 32 -5.11 -2.07 -16.08
CA ILE A 32 -4.49 -3.17 -15.33
C ILE A 32 -3.85 -4.19 -16.28
N LYS A 33 -4.51 -4.58 -17.37
CA LYS A 33 -3.94 -5.52 -18.35
C LYS A 33 -2.64 -5.01 -18.96
N LYS A 34 -2.52 -3.69 -19.16
CA LYS A 34 -1.34 -3.06 -19.76
C LYS A 34 -0.20 -2.85 -18.75
N HIS A 35 -0.53 -2.51 -17.50
CA HIS A 35 0.44 -2.02 -16.51
C HIS A 35 0.69 -2.99 -15.35
N SER A 36 0.00 -4.12 -15.29
CA SER A 36 0.08 -5.07 -14.17
C SER A 36 0.24 -6.53 -14.64
N VAL A 37 0.41 -7.43 -13.68
CA VAL A 37 0.68 -8.88 -13.88
C VAL A 37 -0.56 -9.73 -14.19
N PHE A 38 -1.72 -9.11 -14.42
CA PHE A 38 -2.97 -9.84 -14.60
C PHE A 38 -3.06 -10.47 -16.00
N ASN A 39 -3.19 -11.80 -16.05
CA ASN A 39 -3.61 -12.54 -17.24
C ASN A 39 -5.13 -12.41 -17.46
N LYS A 40 -5.91 -12.37 -16.37
CA LYS A 40 -7.37 -12.20 -16.37
C LYS A 40 -7.76 -11.36 -15.18
N ILE A 41 -8.77 -10.50 -15.34
CA ILE A 41 -9.30 -9.67 -14.25
C ILE A 41 -10.57 -10.33 -13.69
N PRO A 42 -10.73 -10.41 -12.35
CA PRO A 42 -11.97 -10.86 -11.73
C PRO A 42 -13.17 -10.01 -12.18
N ASP A 43 -14.28 -10.67 -12.48
CA ASP A 43 -15.53 -10.01 -12.84
C ASP A 43 -16.32 -9.67 -11.56
N SER A 44 -15.82 -8.67 -10.82
CA SER A 44 -16.39 -8.22 -9.55
C SER A 44 -16.05 -6.76 -9.28
N ASN A 45 -16.99 -6.06 -8.66
CA ASN A 45 -16.82 -4.68 -8.19
C ASN A 45 -16.15 -4.60 -6.81
N ILE A 46 -16.04 -5.72 -6.10
CA ILE A 46 -15.28 -5.84 -4.85
C ILE A 46 -14.03 -6.71 -5.10
N PRO A 47 -12.93 -6.50 -4.34
CA PRO A 47 -11.73 -7.29 -4.50
C PRO A 47 -12.00 -8.77 -4.22
N LEU A 48 -11.44 -9.65 -5.05
CA LEU A 48 -11.40 -11.08 -4.74
C LEU A 48 -10.37 -11.32 -3.63
N ILE A 49 -10.84 -11.62 -2.42
CA ILE A 49 -9.99 -12.03 -1.29
C ILE A 49 -9.84 -13.55 -1.31
N THR A 50 -8.61 -14.05 -1.40
CA THR A 50 -8.32 -15.48 -1.62
C THR A 50 -6.93 -15.88 -1.09
N SER A 51 -6.65 -17.18 -1.01
CA SER A 51 -5.27 -17.68 -0.85
C SER A 51 -4.46 -17.54 -2.14
N TYR A 52 -3.16 -17.87 -2.06
CA TYR A 52 -2.26 -17.94 -3.22
C TYR A 52 -2.85 -18.76 -4.37
N GLU A 53 -3.39 -19.95 -4.08
CA GLU A 53 -3.92 -20.88 -5.08
C GLU A 53 -5.11 -20.30 -5.83
N GLY A 54 -6.03 -19.64 -5.12
CA GLY A 54 -7.21 -19.05 -5.76
C GLY A 54 -6.90 -17.80 -6.59
N ALA A 55 -5.73 -17.19 -6.43
CA ALA A 55 -5.26 -16.10 -7.28
C ALA A 55 -4.52 -16.56 -8.54
N LEU A 56 -4.03 -17.81 -8.59
CA LEU A 56 -3.32 -18.38 -9.75
C LEU A 56 -4.05 -18.20 -11.09
N PRO A 57 -5.39 -18.38 -11.19
CA PRO A 57 -6.09 -18.22 -12.47
C PRO A 57 -6.04 -16.81 -13.07
N TYR A 58 -5.67 -15.81 -12.27
CA TYR A 58 -5.71 -14.40 -12.65
C TYR A 58 -4.31 -13.81 -12.91
N CYS A 59 -3.28 -14.29 -12.22
CA CYS A 59 -1.91 -13.78 -12.26
C CYS A 59 -0.88 -14.92 -12.31
N TYR A 60 -1.13 -15.94 -13.14
CA TYR A 60 -0.40 -17.21 -13.12
C TYR A 60 1.11 -17.05 -13.26
N ASP A 61 1.59 -16.36 -14.29
CA ASP A 61 3.03 -16.28 -14.60
C ASP A 61 3.81 -15.62 -13.45
N HIS A 62 3.23 -14.57 -12.87
CA HIS A 62 3.83 -13.85 -11.74
C HIS A 62 3.84 -14.70 -10.47
N LEU A 63 2.72 -15.33 -10.13
CA LEU A 63 2.60 -16.14 -8.92
C LEU A 63 3.41 -17.42 -9.00
N PHE A 64 3.48 -18.05 -10.17
CA PHE A 64 4.31 -19.23 -10.39
C PHE A 64 5.79 -18.93 -10.20
N ALA A 65 6.27 -17.76 -10.64
CA ALA A 65 7.65 -17.32 -10.39
C ALA A 65 7.95 -17.06 -8.90
N LEU A 66 6.91 -16.89 -8.07
CA LEU A 66 7.00 -16.67 -6.63
C LEU A 66 6.57 -17.87 -5.79
N LYS A 67 6.28 -19.04 -6.39
CA LYS A 67 5.69 -20.19 -5.69
C LYS A 67 6.45 -20.59 -4.42
N ASP A 68 7.78 -20.54 -4.45
CA ASP A 68 8.65 -20.96 -3.34
C ASP A 68 8.68 -19.94 -2.20
N LYS A 69 8.09 -18.75 -2.40
CA LYS A 69 7.92 -17.69 -1.40
C LYS A 69 6.65 -17.87 -0.57
N TYR A 70 5.66 -18.59 -1.09
CA TYR A 70 4.40 -18.83 -0.39
C TYR A 70 4.50 -20.11 0.45
N ALA A 71 3.98 -20.04 1.68
CA ALA A 71 3.83 -21.18 2.57
C ALA A 71 2.34 -21.53 2.70
N ASN A 72 2.03 -22.76 3.10
CA ASN A 72 0.64 -23.11 3.37
C ASN A 72 0.08 -22.27 4.52
N ASN A 73 -1.16 -21.79 4.34
CA ASN A 73 -1.89 -21.14 5.42
C ASN A 73 -2.16 -22.10 6.57
N SER A 74 -2.21 -21.55 7.78
CA SER A 74 -2.66 -22.28 8.96
C SER A 74 -4.14 -22.67 8.83
N SER A 75 -4.61 -23.60 9.67
CA SER A 75 -6.04 -23.92 9.77
C SER A 75 -6.88 -22.69 10.12
N LYS A 76 -6.35 -21.77 10.94
CA LYS A 76 -7.02 -20.53 11.33
C LYS A 76 -7.24 -19.62 10.12
N ILE A 77 -6.18 -19.29 9.37
CA ILE A 77 -6.28 -18.38 8.22
C ILE A 77 -7.15 -19.01 7.12
N SER A 78 -6.97 -20.30 6.85
CA SER A 78 -7.81 -21.03 5.88
C SER A 78 -9.29 -21.01 6.29
N SER A 79 -9.60 -21.18 7.58
CA SER A 79 -10.97 -21.08 8.09
C SER A 79 -11.54 -19.66 7.94
N MET A 80 -10.73 -18.62 8.19
CA MET A 80 -11.15 -17.23 8.00
C MET A 80 -11.47 -16.90 6.54
N LEU A 81 -10.69 -17.44 5.59
CA LEU A 81 -10.97 -17.33 4.15
C LEU A 81 -12.28 -18.01 3.78
N ILE A 82 -12.47 -19.28 4.19
CA ILE A 82 -13.68 -20.07 3.88
C ILE A 82 -14.94 -19.41 4.46
N ASN A 83 -14.83 -18.86 5.66
CA ASN A 83 -15.94 -18.21 6.36
C ASN A 83 -16.09 -16.72 6.01
N ASN A 84 -15.40 -16.21 4.99
CA ASN A 84 -15.48 -14.82 4.52
C ASN A 84 -15.18 -13.74 5.58
N VAL A 85 -14.42 -14.06 6.63
CA VAL A 85 -14.11 -13.12 7.72
C VAL A 85 -13.40 -11.86 7.19
N PHE A 86 -12.51 -12.02 6.21
CA PHE A 86 -11.81 -10.88 5.60
C PHE A 86 -12.74 -9.98 4.77
N TYR A 87 -13.79 -10.53 4.16
CA TYR A 87 -14.80 -9.71 3.48
C TYR A 87 -15.64 -8.93 4.49
N GLU A 88 -16.00 -9.54 5.62
CA GLU A 88 -16.70 -8.83 6.70
C GLU A 88 -15.85 -7.67 7.23
N TRP A 89 -14.56 -7.91 7.45
CA TRP A 89 -13.60 -6.88 7.85
C TRP A 89 -13.40 -5.79 6.80
N LEU A 90 -13.39 -6.13 5.51
CA LEU A 90 -13.34 -5.12 4.46
C LEU A 90 -14.64 -4.30 4.44
N TYR A 91 -15.79 -4.94 4.64
CA TYR A 91 -17.10 -4.30 4.62
C TYR A 91 -17.32 -3.30 5.77
N THR A 92 -16.65 -3.45 6.91
CA THR A 92 -16.74 -2.43 7.99
C THR A 92 -16.25 -1.05 7.53
N LEU A 93 -15.36 -1.00 6.53
CA LEU A 93 -14.88 0.24 5.93
C LEU A 93 -15.95 0.95 5.08
N SER A 94 -17.09 0.31 4.79
CA SER A 94 -18.22 0.97 4.12
C SER A 94 -18.73 2.20 4.87
N LYS A 95 -18.46 2.34 6.17
CA LYS A 95 -18.75 3.57 6.93
C LYS A 95 -17.85 4.75 6.54
N TYR A 96 -16.76 4.47 5.83
CA TYR A 96 -15.78 5.41 5.32
C TYR A 96 -15.80 5.36 3.79
N ASP A 97 -16.95 5.74 3.21
CA ASP A 97 -17.32 5.59 1.79
C ASP A 97 -16.15 5.80 0.82
N LYS A 98 -15.42 6.90 0.99
CA LYS A 98 -14.28 7.28 0.14
C LYS A 98 -13.14 6.26 0.11
N ILE A 99 -12.72 5.72 1.27
CA ILE A 99 -11.63 4.73 1.31
C ILE A 99 -12.13 3.41 0.74
N TYR A 100 -13.32 3.00 1.13
CA TYR A 100 -13.93 1.76 0.68
C TYR A 100 -14.14 1.74 -0.84
N GLU A 101 -14.62 2.85 -1.41
CA GLU A 101 -14.77 3.03 -2.85
C GLU A 101 -13.42 2.90 -3.56
N LEU A 102 -12.37 3.59 -3.07
CA LEU A 102 -11.03 3.50 -3.65
C LEU A 102 -10.46 2.08 -3.59
N MET A 103 -10.62 1.39 -2.46
CA MET A 103 -10.18 -0.01 -2.32
C MET A 103 -10.87 -0.91 -3.33
N ASN A 104 -12.19 -0.84 -3.43
CA ASN A 104 -12.97 -1.67 -4.35
C ASN A 104 -12.69 -1.35 -5.83
N ARG A 105 -12.35 -0.09 -6.10
CA ARG A 105 -12.01 0.36 -7.44
C ARG A 105 -10.63 -0.13 -7.87
N ILE A 106 -9.61 0.13 -7.07
CA ILE A 106 -8.20 -0.07 -7.40
C ILE A 106 -7.77 -1.52 -7.16
N ILE A 107 -8.14 -2.11 -6.03
CA ILE A 107 -7.69 -3.47 -5.67
C ILE A 107 -8.64 -4.48 -6.33
N LYS A 108 -8.09 -5.40 -7.11
CA LYS A 108 -8.85 -6.49 -7.77
C LYS A 108 -8.70 -7.82 -7.08
N ILE A 109 -7.52 -8.11 -6.55
CA ILE A 109 -7.24 -9.34 -5.80
C ILE A 109 -6.47 -9.00 -4.54
N VAL A 110 -6.87 -9.62 -3.44
CA VAL A 110 -6.15 -9.64 -2.17
C VAL A 110 -5.76 -11.07 -1.87
N ILE A 111 -4.46 -11.37 -1.94
CA ILE A 111 -3.89 -12.64 -1.53
C ILE A 111 -3.62 -12.58 -0.03
N ILE A 112 -4.30 -13.43 0.73
CA ILE A 112 -4.04 -13.67 2.15
C ILE A 112 -3.29 -14.99 2.28
N ASN A 113 -1.98 -14.91 2.52
CA ASN A 113 -1.17 -16.11 2.60
C ASN A 113 0.05 -15.94 3.51
N LYS A 114 0.44 -16.98 4.24
CA LYS A 114 1.74 -16.98 4.93
C LYS A 114 2.87 -17.03 3.90
N LEU A 115 3.96 -16.33 4.15
CA LEU A 115 5.19 -16.43 3.35
C LEU A 115 6.26 -17.25 4.06
N SER A 116 6.99 -18.06 3.28
CA SER A 116 8.20 -18.76 3.70
C SER A 116 9.42 -17.84 3.73
N SER A 117 9.41 -16.81 2.88
CA SER A 117 10.43 -15.77 2.81
C SER A 117 9.84 -14.50 2.21
N TYR A 118 10.47 -13.37 2.47
CA TYR A 118 10.00 -12.07 2.00
C TYR A 118 9.78 -12.06 0.47
N THR A 119 8.64 -11.49 0.07
CA THR A 119 8.33 -11.07 -1.30
C THR A 119 8.01 -9.59 -1.28
N ASN A 120 8.26 -8.89 -2.40
CA ASN A 120 7.77 -7.53 -2.54
C ASN A 120 6.24 -7.59 -2.64
N GLY A 121 5.53 -7.13 -1.60
CA GLY A 121 4.06 -7.23 -1.50
C GLY A 121 3.35 -6.61 -2.70
N THR A 122 3.35 -5.27 -2.80
CA THR A 122 2.93 -4.54 -4.00
C THR A 122 4.12 -3.85 -4.64
N THR A 123 4.26 -3.99 -5.95
CA THR A 123 5.26 -3.31 -6.78
C THR A 123 4.57 -2.52 -7.90
N GLN A 124 5.33 -1.70 -8.63
CA GLN A 124 4.85 -1.01 -9.83
C GLN A 124 4.19 -1.95 -10.85
N LYS A 125 4.60 -3.24 -10.89
CA LYS A 125 4.06 -4.24 -11.83
C LYS A 125 2.86 -5.01 -11.28
N THR A 126 2.45 -4.78 -10.05
CA THR A 126 1.37 -5.54 -9.41
C THR A 126 0.21 -4.64 -8.99
N ILE A 127 -0.02 -3.54 -9.70
CA ILE A 127 -1.17 -2.66 -9.48
C ILE A 127 -2.47 -3.48 -9.57
N GLY A 128 -3.32 -3.38 -8.55
CA GLY A 128 -4.54 -4.17 -8.41
C GLY A 128 -4.38 -5.54 -7.73
N LEU A 129 -3.14 -6.01 -7.51
CA LEU A 129 -2.84 -7.24 -6.78
C LEU A 129 -2.17 -6.90 -5.45
N ALA A 130 -2.91 -7.04 -4.36
CA ALA A 130 -2.39 -6.90 -3.01
C ALA A 130 -1.98 -8.29 -2.50
N SER A 131 -0.70 -8.48 -2.13
CA SER A 131 -0.23 -9.72 -1.49
C SER A 131 0.16 -9.45 -0.04
N MET A 132 -0.47 -10.15 0.90
CA MET A 132 -0.32 -9.94 2.33
C MET A 132 0.23 -11.19 3.01
N ASP A 133 1.39 -11.04 3.65
CA ASP A 133 1.96 -12.03 4.56
C ASP A 133 1.19 -12.04 5.90
N PHE A 134 -0.01 -12.61 5.88
CA PHE A 134 -0.91 -12.57 7.03
C PHE A 134 -0.51 -13.60 8.08
N LYS A 135 -0.40 -13.19 9.35
CA LYS A 135 0.04 -14.04 10.46
C LYS A 135 -1.14 -14.46 11.34
N ASP A 136 -0.95 -15.53 12.11
CA ASP A 136 -2.02 -16.11 12.94
C ASP A 136 -2.46 -15.19 14.06
N GLU A 137 -1.55 -14.36 14.55
CA GLU A 137 -1.80 -13.35 15.56
C GLU A 137 -2.49 -12.11 14.98
N PHE A 138 -2.48 -11.87 13.67
CA PHE A 138 -3.06 -10.66 13.07
C PHE A 138 -4.59 -10.65 13.21
N ASP A 139 -5.13 -9.45 13.38
CA ASP A 139 -6.56 -9.21 13.58
C ASP A 139 -7.15 -8.23 12.56
N TYR A 140 -8.36 -7.76 12.86
CA TYR A 140 -9.09 -6.78 12.05
C TYR A 140 -8.28 -5.52 11.77
N GLN A 141 -7.61 -4.96 12.79
CA GLN A 141 -6.83 -3.74 12.64
C GLN A 141 -5.65 -4.00 11.70
N ASP A 142 -4.93 -5.11 11.89
CA ASP A 142 -3.82 -5.50 11.02
C ASP A 142 -4.27 -5.63 9.55
N PHE A 143 -5.39 -6.32 9.30
CA PHE A 143 -5.92 -6.50 7.95
C PHE A 143 -6.30 -5.16 7.30
N VAL A 144 -7.03 -4.31 8.01
CA VAL A 144 -7.51 -3.03 7.47
C VAL A 144 -6.35 -2.04 7.23
N GLU A 145 -5.37 -1.98 8.14
CA GLU A 145 -4.15 -1.21 7.93
C GLU A 145 -3.33 -1.75 6.74
N LEU A 146 -3.23 -3.07 6.58
CA LEU A 146 -2.55 -3.67 5.43
C LEU A 146 -3.28 -3.38 4.11
N MET A 147 -4.60 -3.45 4.09
CA MET A 147 -5.40 -3.07 2.91
C MET A 147 -5.13 -1.61 2.52
N PHE A 148 -5.14 -0.71 3.51
CA PHE A 148 -4.86 0.70 3.27
C PHE A 148 -3.41 0.93 2.82
N HIS A 149 -2.43 0.25 3.45
CA HIS A 149 -1.03 0.26 3.03
C HIS A 149 -0.87 -0.13 1.55
N GLN A 150 -1.51 -1.23 1.12
CA GLN A 150 -1.42 -1.66 -0.27
C GLN A 150 -2.10 -0.67 -1.23
N LEU A 151 -3.27 -0.15 -0.85
CA LEU A 151 -3.97 0.88 -1.62
C LEU A 151 -3.08 2.10 -1.86
N THR A 152 -2.43 2.60 -0.81
CA THR A 152 -1.54 3.76 -0.84
C THR A 152 -0.37 3.54 -1.79
N HIS A 153 0.28 2.38 -1.74
CA HIS A 153 1.30 2.03 -2.74
C HIS A 153 0.76 2.03 -4.16
N MET A 154 -0.42 1.44 -4.41
CA MET A 154 -1.01 1.40 -5.75
C MET A 154 -1.34 2.80 -6.27
N ILE A 155 -1.88 3.69 -5.44
CA ILE A 155 -2.14 5.09 -5.78
C ILE A 155 -0.82 5.78 -6.18
N LEU A 156 0.25 5.62 -5.39
CA LEU A 156 1.56 6.18 -5.72
C LEU A 156 2.12 5.64 -7.04
N PHE A 157 1.95 4.34 -7.32
CA PHE A 157 2.39 3.77 -8.60
C PHE A 157 1.57 4.27 -9.79
N ILE A 158 0.25 4.44 -9.63
CA ILE A 158 -0.59 5.03 -10.68
C ILE A 158 -0.19 6.50 -10.90
N ASP A 159 0.13 7.25 -9.83
CA ASP A 159 0.59 8.63 -9.95
C ASP A 159 1.95 8.69 -10.64
N ASP A 160 2.93 7.84 -10.30
CA ASP A 160 4.24 7.78 -10.96
C ASP A 160 4.15 7.45 -12.46
N ILE A 161 3.15 6.65 -12.87
CA ILE A 161 2.88 6.38 -14.30
C ILE A 161 2.40 7.65 -15.03
N ALA A 162 1.62 8.49 -14.36
CA ALA A 162 1.03 9.70 -14.94
C ALA A 162 1.97 10.90 -14.87
N ASN A 163 2.63 11.03 -13.73
CA ASN A 163 3.49 12.11 -13.30
C ASN A 163 4.75 11.45 -12.73
N MET A 164 5.78 11.30 -13.56
CA MET A 164 7.03 10.64 -13.18
C MET A 164 7.57 11.18 -11.85
N HIS A 165 7.66 10.33 -10.84
CA HIS A 165 8.11 10.71 -9.50
C HIS A 165 9.64 10.89 -9.42
N MET A 166 10.35 10.03 -10.14
CA MET A 166 11.82 10.02 -10.22
C MET A 166 12.26 9.48 -11.59
N ASN A 167 13.43 9.89 -12.05
CA ASN A 167 14.03 9.31 -13.24
C ASN A 167 14.39 7.83 -13.00
N GLU A 168 14.18 6.96 -14.00
CA GLU A 168 14.44 5.52 -13.89
C GLU A 168 15.88 5.20 -13.46
N ASN A 169 16.87 5.98 -13.93
CA ASN A 169 18.27 5.81 -13.55
C ASN A 169 18.53 6.12 -12.06
N THR A 170 17.73 7.02 -11.47
CA THR A 170 17.88 7.43 -10.07
C THR A 170 17.09 6.55 -9.10
N LYS A 171 16.01 5.87 -9.54
CA LYS A 171 15.17 5.02 -8.68
C LYS A 171 15.95 3.90 -7.96
N LYS A 172 17.08 3.47 -8.55
CA LYS A 172 17.93 2.38 -8.04
C LYS A 172 19.07 2.85 -7.12
N ILE A 173 19.27 4.15 -6.97
CA ILE A 173 20.30 4.68 -6.05
C ILE A 173 19.91 4.30 -4.64
N HIS A 174 20.84 3.70 -3.90
CA HIS A 174 20.63 3.31 -2.52
C HIS A 174 21.17 4.38 -1.58
N VAL A 175 20.39 4.69 -0.54
CA VAL A 175 20.74 5.61 0.54
C VAL A 175 20.70 4.88 1.87
N GLU A 176 21.54 5.32 2.81
CA GLU A 176 21.59 4.78 4.15
C GLU A 176 20.59 5.49 5.06
N VAL A 177 19.89 4.75 5.91
CA VAL A 177 18.99 5.31 6.92
C VAL A 177 19.36 4.76 8.29
N GLU A 178 20.05 5.57 9.09
CA GLU A 178 20.64 5.11 10.34
C GLU A 178 19.60 4.58 11.34
N GLY A 179 19.83 3.35 11.83
CA GLY A 179 18.97 2.70 12.80
C GLY A 179 17.59 2.32 12.27
N VAL A 180 17.39 2.30 10.95
CA VAL A 180 16.22 1.74 10.28
C VAL A 180 16.67 0.53 9.47
N LYS A 181 16.13 -0.65 9.81
CA LYS A 181 16.41 -1.87 9.05
C LYS A 181 15.41 -2.03 7.92
N SER A 182 15.92 -2.31 6.72
CA SER A 182 15.14 -2.74 5.59
C SER A 182 14.61 -4.16 5.83
N VAL A 183 13.66 -4.57 5.00
CA VAL A 183 13.16 -5.95 4.94
C VAL A 183 14.25 -6.98 4.65
N PHE A 184 15.40 -6.54 4.11
CA PHE A 184 16.58 -7.37 3.85
C PHE A 184 17.61 -7.34 4.98
N GLY A 185 17.32 -6.65 6.10
CA GLY A 185 18.13 -6.65 7.32
C GLY A 185 19.32 -5.70 7.33
N ASN A 186 19.58 -4.98 6.24
CA ASN A 186 20.55 -3.87 6.17
C ASN A 186 19.87 -2.51 6.40
N ASN A 187 20.61 -1.42 6.37
CA ASN A 187 20.10 -0.05 6.49
C ASN A 187 20.13 0.72 5.14
N MET A 188 20.27 -0.01 4.03
CA MET A 188 20.35 0.56 2.68
C MET A 188 19.00 0.39 1.97
N PHE A 189 18.50 1.48 1.40
CA PHE A 189 17.21 1.51 0.72
C PHE A 189 17.36 2.15 -0.66
N PRO A 190 16.79 1.58 -1.73
CA PRO A 190 16.52 2.35 -2.94
C PRO A 190 15.73 3.60 -2.55
N VAL A 191 16.24 4.79 -2.89
CA VAL A 191 15.68 6.07 -2.44
C VAL A 191 14.21 6.24 -2.86
N TYR A 192 13.84 5.67 -4.02
CA TYR A 192 12.47 5.60 -4.49
C TYR A 192 11.56 4.77 -3.57
N LEU A 193 12.02 3.60 -3.11
CA LEU A 193 11.25 2.78 -2.17
C LEU A 193 11.22 3.38 -0.76
N LEU A 194 12.27 4.10 -0.37
CA LEU A 194 12.30 4.88 0.87
C LEU A 194 11.20 5.96 0.84
N PHE A 195 11.09 6.70 -0.25
CA PHE A 195 10.03 7.69 -0.46
C PHE A 195 8.64 7.05 -0.33
N HIS A 196 8.37 5.95 -1.05
CA HIS A 196 7.07 5.27 -0.95
C HIS A 196 6.78 4.79 0.48
N SER A 197 7.79 4.23 1.17
CA SER A 197 7.64 3.77 2.56
C SER A 197 7.33 4.91 3.52
N TYR A 198 7.98 6.06 3.34
CA TYR A 198 7.73 7.27 4.09
C TYR A 198 6.30 7.77 3.92
N ILE A 199 5.84 7.91 2.67
CA ILE A 199 4.48 8.36 2.35
C ILE A 199 3.43 7.41 2.95
N VAL A 200 3.63 6.10 2.80
CA VAL A 200 2.75 5.10 3.41
C VAL A 200 2.70 5.21 4.92
N GLY A 201 3.84 5.44 5.58
CA GLY A 201 3.86 5.67 7.02
C GLY A 201 3.02 6.88 7.45
N VAL A 202 3.15 8.01 6.75
CA VAL A 202 2.35 9.23 7.03
C VAL A 202 0.85 9.01 6.79
N GLU A 203 0.49 8.32 5.72
CA GLU A 203 -0.91 7.98 5.43
C GLU A 203 -1.47 7.01 6.48
N ILE A 204 -0.68 6.04 6.98
CA ILE A 204 -1.10 5.14 8.07
C ILE A 204 -1.34 5.92 9.38
N LEU A 205 -0.52 6.91 9.71
CA LEU A 205 -0.76 7.79 10.88
C LEU A 205 -2.11 8.51 10.74
N SER A 206 -2.35 9.08 9.57
CA SER A 206 -3.60 9.77 9.24
C SER A 206 -4.80 8.83 9.32
N PHE A 207 -4.66 7.63 8.77
CA PHE A 207 -5.67 6.59 8.82
C PHE A 207 -5.99 6.15 10.25
N ARG A 208 -4.97 5.91 11.08
CA ARG A 208 -5.13 5.58 12.50
C ARG A 208 -5.87 6.66 13.25
N SER A 209 -5.51 7.94 13.04
CA SER A 209 -6.14 9.05 13.76
C SER A 209 -7.67 9.09 13.62
N GLN A 210 -8.20 8.52 12.52
CA GLN A 210 -9.64 8.51 12.23
C GLN A 210 -10.35 7.22 12.59
N LEU A 211 -9.71 6.06 12.43
CA LEU A 211 -10.35 4.76 12.62
C LEU A 211 -10.07 4.14 13.98
N PHE A 212 -8.84 4.29 14.49
CA PHE A 212 -8.36 3.54 15.65
C PHE A 212 -7.87 4.45 16.79
N GLY A 213 -7.72 5.75 16.52
CA GLY A 213 -7.08 6.72 17.41
C GLY A 213 -5.55 6.61 17.39
N LEU A 214 -4.87 7.64 17.90
CA LEU A 214 -3.40 7.70 17.89
C LEU A 214 -2.73 6.73 18.88
N ASN A 215 -3.47 6.17 19.84
CA ASN A 215 -2.94 5.12 20.73
C ASN A 215 -2.94 3.72 20.07
N ALA A 216 -3.36 3.63 18.81
CA ALA A 216 -3.39 2.39 18.05
C ALA A 216 -2.00 1.74 17.93
N SER A 217 -1.97 0.41 18.06
CA SER A 217 -0.75 -0.39 17.93
C SER A 217 -1.05 -1.72 17.24
N ALA A 218 -1.16 -1.69 15.91
CA ALA A 218 -1.27 -2.90 15.11
C ALA A 218 -0.02 -3.78 15.28
N LYS A 219 -0.17 -5.10 15.11
CA LYS A 219 0.95 -6.05 15.20
C LYS A 219 1.89 -5.89 14.01
N TYR A 220 1.37 -5.58 12.82
CA TYR A 220 2.19 -5.41 11.62
C TYR A 220 3.03 -4.13 11.66
N HIS A 221 2.41 -2.96 11.81
CA HIS A 221 3.14 -1.67 11.79
C HIS A 221 3.66 -1.22 13.17
N GLY A 222 3.24 -1.84 14.27
CA GLY A 222 3.57 -1.43 15.64
C GLY A 222 2.83 -0.17 16.10
N SER A 223 3.33 0.49 17.15
CA SER A 223 2.73 1.70 17.71
C SER A 223 2.86 2.93 16.81
N THR A 224 1.97 3.91 16.99
CA THR A 224 2.01 5.20 16.28
C THR A 224 3.37 5.89 16.45
N ASP A 225 3.90 5.96 17.66
CA ASP A 225 5.19 6.62 17.93
C ASP A 225 6.35 5.96 17.20
N ARG A 226 6.28 4.63 17.02
CA ARG A 226 7.26 3.91 16.20
C ARG A 226 7.21 4.42 14.75
N ILE A 227 6.02 4.56 14.18
CA ILE A 227 5.85 5.04 12.81
C ILE A 227 6.33 6.49 12.68
N VAL A 228 5.95 7.38 13.60
CA VAL A 228 6.44 8.77 13.63
C VAL A 228 7.97 8.83 13.62
N ARG A 229 8.63 8.10 14.53
CA ARG A 229 10.11 8.06 14.59
C ARG A 229 10.74 7.53 13.31
N LEU A 230 10.15 6.51 12.68
CA LEU A 230 10.64 5.99 11.40
C LEU A 230 10.47 7.03 10.29
N CYS A 231 9.28 7.63 10.16
CA CYS A 231 9.01 8.66 9.16
C CYS A 231 9.93 9.88 9.30
N LYS A 232 10.30 10.30 10.52
CA LYS A 232 11.29 11.36 10.77
C LYS A 232 12.66 11.05 10.16
N LYS A 233 13.16 9.83 10.42
CA LYS A 233 14.45 9.40 9.88
C LYS A 233 14.43 9.31 8.36
N MET A 234 13.34 8.76 7.81
CA MET A 234 13.17 8.66 6.36
C MET A 234 13.06 10.05 5.73
N SER A 235 12.34 11.00 6.33
CA SER A 235 12.16 12.34 5.78
C SER A 235 13.45 13.15 5.74
N SER A 236 14.32 13.03 6.76
CA SER A 236 15.65 13.65 6.73
C SER A 236 16.47 13.18 5.53
N VAL A 237 16.54 11.86 5.32
CA VAL A 237 17.30 11.27 4.20
C VAL A 237 16.69 11.63 2.85
N ILE A 238 15.36 11.66 2.74
CA ILE A 238 14.68 12.10 1.51
C ILE A 238 15.01 13.57 1.21
N LYS A 239 15.00 14.44 2.24
CA LYS A 239 15.31 15.86 2.10
C LYS A 239 16.75 16.11 1.64
N GLU A 240 17.70 15.34 2.14
CA GLU A 240 19.11 15.40 1.70
C GLU A 240 19.29 14.96 0.24
N ASN A 241 18.38 14.14 -0.28
CA ASN A 241 18.41 13.62 -1.65
C ASN A 241 17.28 14.18 -2.53
N ILE A 242 16.70 15.32 -2.13
CA ILE A 242 15.47 15.86 -2.74
C ILE A 242 15.62 16.19 -4.24
N ASP A 243 16.85 16.48 -4.66
CA ASP A 243 17.17 16.80 -6.06
C ASP A 243 16.98 15.62 -7.02
N MET A 244 16.96 14.39 -6.51
CA MET A 244 16.67 13.19 -7.31
C MET A 244 15.18 13.04 -7.68
N PHE A 245 14.31 13.77 -6.98
CA PHE A 245 12.86 13.71 -7.12
C PHE A 245 12.36 14.78 -8.09
N SER A 246 11.30 14.43 -8.83
CA SER A 246 10.53 15.36 -9.66
C SER A 246 9.84 16.43 -8.83
N GLU A 247 9.38 17.50 -9.48
CA GLU A 247 8.54 18.53 -8.85
C GLU A 247 7.32 17.91 -8.15
N ARG A 248 6.61 16.99 -8.83
CA ARG A 248 5.45 16.29 -8.27
C ARG A 248 5.77 15.56 -6.96
N SER A 249 6.90 14.85 -6.92
CA SER A 249 7.30 14.13 -5.69
C SER A 249 7.74 15.06 -4.57
N ARG A 250 8.30 16.24 -4.91
CA ARG A 250 8.65 17.27 -3.92
C ARG A 250 7.39 17.87 -3.29
N GLU A 251 6.36 18.14 -4.08
CA GLU A 251 5.05 18.59 -3.56
C GLU A 251 4.46 17.58 -2.58
N ILE A 252 4.37 16.31 -2.99
CA ILE A 252 3.87 15.22 -2.14
C ILE A 252 4.70 15.09 -0.87
N PHE A 253 6.03 15.22 -0.97
CA PHE A 253 6.93 15.19 0.18
C PHE A 253 6.63 16.31 1.17
N GLU A 254 6.52 17.56 0.72
CA GLU A 254 6.26 18.72 1.58
C GLU A 254 4.89 18.63 2.26
N GLU A 255 3.84 18.23 1.54
CA GLU A 255 2.52 17.97 2.12
C GLU A 255 2.57 16.88 3.19
N SER A 256 3.30 15.79 2.93
CA SER A 256 3.50 14.70 3.89
C SER A 256 4.29 15.14 5.11
N LEU A 257 5.28 16.00 4.93
CA LEU A 257 6.10 16.53 6.01
C LEU A 257 5.26 17.43 6.92
N ASN A 258 4.39 18.27 6.34
CA ASN A 258 3.44 19.07 7.09
C ASN A 258 2.49 18.20 7.93
N LEU A 259 1.95 17.12 7.35
CA LEU A 259 1.12 16.17 8.08
C LEU A 259 1.88 15.45 9.20
N LEU A 260 3.11 15.00 8.94
CA LEU A 260 3.96 14.36 9.95
C LEU A 260 4.17 15.29 11.16
N ASN A 261 4.50 16.57 10.91
CA ASN A 261 4.73 17.56 11.96
C ASN A 261 3.49 17.76 12.85
N LEU A 262 2.28 17.64 12.30
CA LEU A 262 1.05 17.68 13.10
C LEU A 262 1.00 16.51 14.09
N PHE A 263 1.32 15.29 13.67
CA PHE A 263 1.32 14.11 14.56
C PHE A 263 2.38 14.20 15.66
N GLU A 264 3.49 14.88 15.41
CA GLU A 264 4.51 15.14 16.43
C GLU A 264 4.00 16.05 17.55
N SER A 265 3.31 17.13 17.18
CA SER A 265 2.74 18.05 18.16
C SER A 265 1.69 17.39 19.08
N TYR A 266 1.08 16.28 18.65
CA TYR A 266 0.17 15.50 19.49
C TYR A 266 0.89 14.60 20.51
N GLU A 267 2.15 14.23 20.28
CA GLU A 267 2.97 13.47 21.24
C GLU A 267 3.46 14.35 22.39
N GLU A 268 3.71 15.65 22.15
CA GLU A 268 4.21 16.58 23.17
C GLU A 268 3.15 17.02 24.20
N ILE A 269 1.86 16.71 23.97
CA ILE A 269 0.72 17.16 24.80
C ILE A 269 0.18 16.02 25.70
N LYS A 270 0.76 14.81 25.63
CA LYS A 270 0.43 13.69 26.54
C LYS A 270 1.50 13.49 27.61
#